data_AF-A0A376IZ69-F1
#
_entry.id   AF-A0A376IZ69-F1
#
_cell.length_a   1.000
_cell.length_b   1.000
_cell.length_c   1.000
_cell.angle_alpha   90.00
_cell.angle_beta   90.00
_cell.angle_gamma   90.00
#
_symmetry.space_group_name_H-M   'P 1'
#
loop_
_entity.id
_entity.type
_entity.pdbx_description
1 polymer ?
#
loop_
_entity_poly.entity_id
_entity_poly.type
_entity_poly.pdbx_seq_one_letter_code
_entity_poly.pdbx_strand_id
1 'polypeptide(L)'
;MPLLHLLRQNPVIAAVKDNASLQLAIDSECQFISVLYGNICTISNIVKKIKNAGKYAFIHVDLLEGASNKEVVIQFLKLVTEVDGIISTKHRC
;
A
#
# COMPACT_ATOMS: atom_id res chain seq x y z
N MET A 1 11.61 -7.69 -14.31
CA MET A 1 11.37 -6.50 -15.16
C MET A 1 11.48 -5.24 -14.30
N PRO A 2 11.97 -4.11 -14.81
CA PRO A 2 12.07 -2.87 -14.04
C PRO A 2 10.69 -2.25 -13.76
N LEU A 3 10.52 -1.67 -12.56
CA LEU A 3 9.26 -1.04 -12.08
C LEU A 3 8.64 -0.06 -13.09
N LEU A 4 9.49 0.74 -13.76
CA LEU A 4 9.07 1.72 -14.76
C LEU A 4 8.30 1.08 -15.92
N HIS A 5 8.64 -0.15 -16.30
CA HIS A 5 7.97 -0.86 -17.38
C HIS A 5 6.56 -1.31 -16.95
N LEU A 6 6.43 -1.82 -15.73
CA LEU A 6 5.14 -2.21 -15.15
C LEU A 6 4.18 -1.03 -15.03
N LEU A 7 4.68 0.13 -14.59
CA LEU A 7 3.89 1.36 -14.49
C LEU A 7 3.46 1.91 -15.86
N ARG A 8 4.28 1.76 -16.91
CA ARG A 8 3.85 2.13 -18.27
C ARG A 8 2.75 1.23 -18.82
N GLN A 9 2.80 -0.06 -18.50
CA GLN A 9 1.78 -1.03 -18.91
C GLN A 9 0.48 -0.87 -18.12
N ASN A 10 0.59 -0.45 -16.85
CA ASN A 10 -0.54 -0.29 -15.94
C ASN A 10 -0.52 1.14 -15.36
N PRO A 11 -0.97 2.15 -16.13
CA PRO A 11 -0.88 3.55 -15.72
C PRO A 11 -1.87 3.94 -14.62
N VAL A 12 -2.83 3.06 -14.30
CA VAL A 12 -3.85 3.29 -13.29
C VAL A 12 -3.46 2.64 -11.97
N ILE A 13 -3.47 3.42 -10.90
CA ILE A 13 -3.26 2.96 -9.53
C ILE A 13 -4.58 3.12 -8.78
N ALA A 14 -5.12 2.01 -8.26
CA ALA A 14 -6.36 2.01 -7.51
C ALA A 14 -6.13 2.55 -6.09
N ALA A 15 -6.63 3.74 -5.80
CA ALA A 15 -6.61 4.33 -4.47
C ALA A 15 -7.81 3.81 -3.65
N VAL A 16 -7.52 3.09 -2.56
CA VAL A 16 -8.53 2.46 -1.70
C VAL A 16 -8.55 3.17 -0.35
N LYS A 17 -9.75 3.57 0.09
CA LYS A 17 -9.96 4.33 1.33
C LYS A 17 -10.74 3.55 2.39
N ASP A 18 -11.21 2.36 2.05
CA ASP A 18 -12.00 1.49 2.91
C ASP A 18 -11.93 0.03 2.44
N ASN A 19 -12.39 -0.91 3.26
CA ASN A 19 -12.34 -2.34 2.94
C ASN A 19 -13.21 -2.74 1.73
N ALA A 20 -14.27 -1.99 1.43
CA ALA A 20 -15.10 -2.29 0.26
C ALA A 20 -14.37 -1.91 -1.03
N SER A 21 -13.78 -0.71 -1.08
CA SER A 21 -12.92 -0.28 -2.18
C SER A 21 -11.68 -1.17 -2.35
N LEU A 22 -11.12 -1.71 -1.26
CA LEU A 22 -10.05 -2.72 -1.32
C LEU A 22 -10.49 -3.97 -2.07
N GLN A 23 -11.68 -4.51 -1.77
CA GLN A 23 -12.18 -5.69 -2.47
C GLN A 23 -12.40 -5.41 -3.96
N LEU A 24 -12.98 -4.25 -4.30
CA LEU A 24 -13.16 -3.84 -5.69
C LEU A 24 -11.82 -3.68 -6.42
N ALA A 25 -10.80 -3.13 -5.77
CA ALA A 25 -9.47 -2.98 -6.37
C ALA A 25 -8.76 -4.32 -6.55
N ILE A 26 -8.98 -5.28 -5.65
CA ILE A 26 -8.47 -6.65 -5.77
C ILE A 26 -9.13 -7.37 -6.95
N ASP A 27 -10.45 -7.20 -7.15
CA ASP A 27 -11.19 -7.81 -8.26
C ASP A 27 -10.94 -7.12 -9.62
N SER A 28 -10.59 -5.84 -9.61
CA SER A 28 -10.28 -5.06 -10.80
C SER A 28 -9.03 -5.55 -11.56
N GLU A 29 -8.83 -5.09 -12.79
CA GLU A 29 -7.60 -5.32 -13.56
C GLU A 29 -6.40 -4.48 -13.08
N CYS A 30 -6.60 -3.59 -12.10
CA CYS A 30 -5.54 -2.74 -11.55
C CYS A 30 -4.44 -3.58 -10.89
N GLN A 31 -3.20 -3.44 -11.37
CA GLN A 31 -2.03 -4.11 -10.80
C GLN A 31 -1.46 -3.41 -9.56
N PHE A 32 -1.67 -2.10 -9.47
CA PHE A 32 -1.14 -1.25 -8.41
C PHE A 32 -2.27 -0.77 -7.51
N ILE A 33 -2.16 -1.02 -6.21
CA ILE A 33 -3.14 -0.60 -5.21
C ILE A 33 -2.45 0.32 -4.21
N SER A 34 -2.98 1.53 -4.06
CA SER A 34 -2.58 2.50 -3.04
C SER A 34 -3.56 2.49 -1.89
N VAL A 35 -3.09 2.10 -0.70
CA VAL A 35 -3.87 2.02 0.52
C VAL A 35 -3.81 3.35 1.26
N LEU A 36 -4.96 4.01 1.36
CA LEU A 36 -5.16 5.31 2.00
C LEU A 36 -5.79 5.21 3.40
N TYR A 37 -5.93 3.99 3.93
CA TYR A 37 -6.57 3.74 5.22
C TYR A 37 -5.91 2.58 5.96
N GLY A 38 -6.16 2.52 7.26
CA GLY A 38 -5.71 1.43 8.11
C GLY A 38 -4.88 1.94 9.28
N ASN A 39 -4.53 1.01 10.14
CA ASN A 39 -3.70 1.26 11.30
C ASN A 39 -2.59 0.21 11.40
N ILE A 40 -1.65 0.42 12.31
CA ILE A 40 -0.49 -0.48 12.45
C ILE A 40 -0.87 -1.94 12.72
N CYS A 41 -2.04 -2.20 13.32
CA CYS A 41 -2.53 -3.56 13.59
C CYS A 41 -3.15 -4.22 12.35
N THR A 42 -3.81 -3.46 11.48
CA THR A 42 -4.58 -3.97 10.34
C THR A 42 -3.78 -3.97 9.03
N ILE A 43 -2.78 -3.10 8.92
CA ILE A 43 -2.06 -2.86 7.67
C ILE A 43 -1.35 -4.11 7.14
N SER A 44 -0.76 -4.92 8.03
CA SER A 44 -0.11 -6.18 7.61
C SER A 44 -1.10 -7.13 6.94
N ASN A 45 -2.34 -7.19 7.43
CA ASN A 45 -3.37 -8.05 6.86
C ASN A 45 -3.91 -7.48 5.51
N ILE A 46 -4.02 -6.15 5.40
CA ILE A 46 -4.40 -5.47 4.15
C ILE A 46 -3.35 -5.75 3.07
N VAL A 47 -2.06 -5.56 3.39
CA VAL A 47 -0.96 -5.82 2.46
C VAL A 47 -0.97 -7.28 2.02
N LYS A 48 -1.10 -8.23 2.95
CA LYS A 48 -1.18 -9.66 2.62
C LYS A 48 -2.33 -9.98 1.67
N LYS A 49 -3.51 -9.39 1.83
CA LYS A 49 -4.63 -9.57 0.89
C LYS A 49 -4.29 -9.10 -0.52
N ILE A 50 -3.63 -7.94 -0.65
CA ILE A 50 -3.21 -7.39 -1.94
C ILE A 50 -2.15 -8.29 -2.59
N LYS A 51 -1.14 -8.71 -1.81
CA LYS A 51 -0.07 -9.59 -2.30
C LYS A 51 -0.57 -10.97 -2.69
N ASN A 52 -1.51 -11.55 -1.93
CA ASN A 52 -2.15 -12.83 -2.27
C ASN A 52 -2.95 -12.75 -3.58
N ALA A 53 -3.46 -11.57 -3.95
CA ALA A 53 -4.10 -11.34 -5.23
C ALA A 53 -3.09 -11.13 -6.38
N GLY A 54 -1.78 -11.22 -6.13
CA GLY A 54 -0.72 -11.01 -7.12
C GLY A 54 -0.47 -9.54 -7.48
N LYS A 55 -0.94 -8.60 -6.65
CA LYS A 55 -0.91 -7.17 -6.93
C LYS A 55 0.17 -6.45 -6.11
N TYR A 56 0.53 -5.26 -6.55
CA TYR A 56 1.50 -4.41 -5.88
C TYR A 56 0.84 -3.53 -4.83
N ALA A 57 1.34 -3.59 -3.60
CA ALA A 57 0.81 -2.84 -2.46
C ALA A 57 1.65 -1.60 -2.19
N PHE A 58 1.02 -0.43 -2.30
CA PHE A 58 1.59 0.87 -1.91
C PHE A 58 0.84 1.41 -0.70
N ILE A 59 1.55 1.82 0.33
CA ILE A 59 0.92 2.30 1.57
C ILE A 59 1.17 3.79 1.74
N HIS A 60 0.10 4.53 1.97
CA HIS A 60 0.20 5.93 2.33
C HIS A 60 0.50 6.07 3.83
N VAL A 61 1.78 6.25 4.19
CA VAL A 61 2.21 6.20 5.59
C VAL A 61 1.71 7.37 6.44
N ASP A 62 1.38 8.51 5.81
CA ASP A 62 0.77 9.63 6.54
C ASP A 62 -0.64 9.35 7.06
N LEU A 63 -1.35 8.39 6.45
CA LEU A 63 -2.75 8.07 6.77
C LEU A 63 -2.88 6.85 7.69
N LEU A 64 -1.75 6.26 8.10
CA LEU A 64 -1.75 5.16 9.07
C LEU A 64 -2.02 5.68 10.47
N GLU A 65 -3.11 5.21 11.08
CA GLU A 65 -3.44 5.52 12.46
C GLU A 65 -2.69 4.62 13.46
N GLY A 66 -2.52 5.11 14.69
CA GLY A 66 -1.93 4.35 15.79
C GLY A 66 -0.41 4.41 15.90
N ALA A 67 0.25 5.28 15.12
CA ALA A 67 1.68 5.51 15.26
C ALA A 67 2.05 6.98 14.98
N SER A 68 2.52 7.67 16.02
CA SER A 68 2.94 9.07 15.91
C SER A 68 4.34 9.22 15.29
N ASN A 69 5.19 8.20 15.44
CA ASN A 69 6.56 8.21 14.90
C ASN A 69 6.63 7.45 13.57
N LYS A 70 6.80 8.20 12.47
CA LYS A 70 6.81 7.65 11.11
C LYS A 70 8.05 6.83 10.78
N GLU A 71 9.18 7.09 11.41
CA GLU A 71 10.38 6.25 11.22
C GLU A 71 10.13 4.84 11.72
N VAL A 72 9.48 4.72 12.89
CA VAL A 72 9.05 3.44 13.45
C VAL A 72 8.01 2.78 12.55
N VAL A 73 7.09 3.53 11.96
CA VAL A 73 6.12 3.00 10.98
C VAL A 73 6.82 2.45 9.75
N ILE A 74 7.75 3.20 9.16
CA ILE A 74 8.50 2.76 7.98
C ILE A 74 9.29 1.49 8.29
N GLN A 75 9.95 1.45 9.45
CA GLN A 75 10.70 0.28 9.90
C GLN A 75 9.78 -0.92 10.17
N PHE A 76 8.61 -0.69 10.78
CA PHE A 76 7.58 -1.71 10.97
C PHE A 76 7.09 -2.26 9.63
N LEU A 77 6.77 -1.38 8.67
CA LEU A 77 6.34 -1.79 7.34
C LEU A 77 7.41 -2.63 6.65
N LYS A 78 8.69 -2.24 6.77
CA LYS A 78 9.82 -2.99 6.21
C LYS A 78 10.02 -4.37 6.86
N LEU A 79 9.76 -4.50 8.17
CA LEU A 79 10.02 -5.73 8.92
C LEU A 79 8.83 -6.70 8.95
N VAL A 80 7.60 -6.17 8.94
CA VAL A 80 6.37 -6.91 9.27
C VAL A 80 5.42 -7.02 8.07
N THR A 81 5.67 -6.26 7.00
CA THR A 81 4.82 -6.26 5.81
C THR A 81 5.64 -6.46 4.54
N GLU A 82 5.01 -7.01 3.51
CA GLU A 82 5.61 -7.21 2.19
C GLU A 82 5.21 -6.08 1.24
N VAL A 83 5.21 -4.86 1.75
CA VAL A 83 4.83 -3.67 0.97
C VAL A 83 5.86 -3.41 -0.14
N ASP A 84 5.37 -3.10 -1.33
CA ASP A 84 6.23 -2.83 -2.49
C ASP A 84 6.71 -1.38 -2.54
N GLY A 85 5.98 -0.47 -1.88
CA GLY A 85 6.39 0.93 -1.75
C GLY A 85 5.58 1.73 -0.73
N ILE A 86 6.13 2.88 -0.34
CA ILE A 86 5.48 3.83 0.56
C ILE A 86 5.22 5.15 -0.15
N ILE A 87 4.11 5.80 0.20
CA ILE A 87 3.75 7.14 -0.28
C ILE A 87 3.69 8.06 0.94
N SER A 88 4.36 9.19 0.83
CA SER A 88 4.38 10.23 1.84
C SER A 88 4.31 11.60 1.19
N THR A 89 3.58 12.50 1.84
CA THR A 89 3.45 13.92 1.52
C THR A 89 4.55 14.75 2.18
N LYS A 90 5.37 14.15 3.06
CA LYS A 90 6.51 14.82 3.68
C LYS A 90 7.78 14.65 2.84
N HIS A 91 8.60 15.70 2.82
CA HIS A 91 9.86 15.73 2.06
C HIS A 91 11.01 14.90 2.67
N ARG A 92 10.84 14.33 3.87
CA ARG A 92 11.82 13.42 4.50
C ARG A 92 11.13 12.12 4.89
N CYS A 93 11.46 11.05 4.18
CA CYS A 93 11.13 9.66 4.49
C CYS A 93 12.38 8.80 4.29
#